data_AF-A0A6W0P0K0-F1
#
_entry.id   AF-A0A6W0P0K0-F1
#
_cell.length_a   1.000
_cell.length_b   1.000
_cell.length_c   1.000
_cell.angle_alpha   90.00
_cell.angle_beta   90.00
_cell.angle_gamma   90.00
#
_symmetry.space_group_name_H-M   'P 1'
#
loop_
_entity.id
_entity.type
_entity.pdbx_description
1 polymer ?
#
loop_
_entity_poly.entity_id
_entity_poly.type
_entity_poly.pdbx_seq_one_letter_code
_entity_poly.pdbx_strand_id
1 'polypeptide(L)'
;MEELSSTVTQNAENAQQANQVAVDVRNIAVQENEVVHEIVSTINDISESGRQVEDIISVIDGIAFQNNILALNAAVEAARAGDRGRGFAVVAGEVCELAQRAGNAAKEIHNLITLNSDSIERGVALVDKAGAVMADVVKTASRSSDLLEEISLASGEQSKGVSQIGVTVTQMEKTTQQNAALVEESASATEILREQADQQVSAVSVFRVSEHSEQAPIRPVQIKTPLEALSVKPTPAENEWVSF
;
A
#
# COMPACT_ATOMS: atom_id res chain seq x y z
N MET A 1 -5.71 -18.65 22.00
CA MET A 1 -4.47 -18.68 21.19
C MET A 1 -4.72 -19.12 19.75
N GLU A 2 -5.65 -20.04 19.49
CA GLU A 2 -6.07 -20.39 18.13
C GLU A 2 -6.48 -19.17 17.28
N GLU A 3 -7.26 -18.23 17.82
CA GLU A 3 -7.61 -17.00 17.08
C GLU A 3 -6.40 -16.15 16.70
N LEU A 4 -5.42 -16.00 17.59
CA LEU A 4 -4.18 -15.26 17.30
C LEU A 4 -3.37 -15.97 16.22
N SER A 5 -3.22 -17.30 16.33
CA SER A 5 -2.53 -18.09 15.31
C SER A 5 -3.22 -18.00 13.95
N SER A 6 -4.57 -18.07 13.94
CA SER A 6 -5.38 -17.94 12.73
C SER A 6 -5.21 -16.55 12.09
N THR A 7 -5.28 -15.49 12.89
CA THR A 7 -5.13 -14.11 12.41
C THR A 7 -3.74 -13.85 11.83
N VAL A 8 -2.68 -14.37 12.46
CA VAL A 8 -1.31 -14.22 11.98
C VAL A 8 -1.09 -14.96 10.66
N THR A 9 -1.61 -16.19 10.53
CA THR A 9 -1.57 -16.93 9.25
C THR A 9 -2.34 -16.20 8.16
N GLN A 10 -3.55 -15.71 8.47
CA GLN A 10 -4.36 -14.93 7.53
C GLN A 10 -3.64 -13.64 7.10
N ASN A 11 -2.93 -12.96 7.99
CA ASN A 11 -2.14 -11.78 7.66
C ASN A 11 -0.98 -12.11 6.71
N ALA A 12 -0.29 -13.23 6.92
CA ALA A 12 0.78 -13.68 6.02
C ALA A 12 0.23 -13.99 4.61
N GLU A 13 -0.90 -14.68 4.53
CA GLU A 13 -1.57 -14.98 3.26
C GLU A 13 -2.06 -13.71 2.56
N ASN A 14 -2.68 -12.79 3.29
CA ASN A 14 -3.13 -11.51 2.77
C ASN A 14 -1.96 -10.67 2.24
N ALA A 15 -0.83 -10.67 2.95
CA ALA A 15 0.38 -9.98 2.50
C ALA A 15 0.92 -10.58 1.20
N GLN A 16 0.94 -11.90 1.08
CA GLN A 16 1.35 -12.60 -0.15
C GLN A 16 0.41 -12.30 -1.33
N GLN A 17 -0.90 -12.30 -1.11
CA GLN A 17 -1.88 -11.95 -2.15
C GLN A 17 -1.75 -10.50 -2.59
N ALA A 18 -1.63 -9.58 -1.63
CA ALA A 18 -1.41 -8.16 -1.93
C ALA A 18 -0.09 -7.95 -2.69
N ASN A 19 0.95 -8.75 -2.41
CA ASN A 19 2.22 -8.66 -3.11
C ASN A 19 2.06 -9.05 -4.59
N GLN A 20 1.27 -10.09 -4.87
CA GLN A 20 0.95 -10.47 -6.25
C GLN A 20 0.21 -9.33 -6.97
N VAL A 21 -0.76 -8.70 -6.33
CA VAL A 21 -1.48 -7.55 -6.90
C VAL A 21 -0.52 -6.40 -7.19
N ALA A 22 0.43 -6.11 -6.29
CA ALA A 22 1.44 -5.07 -6.51
C ALA A 22 2.33 -5.39 -7.73
N VAL A 23 2.73 -6.65 -7.91
CA VAL A 23 3.47 -7.11 -9.09
C VAL A 23 2.66 -6.95 -10.37
N ASP A 24 1.37 -7.29 -10.34
CA ASP A 24 0.49 -7.16 -11.50
C ASP A 24 0.29 -5.68 -11.89
N VAL A 25 0.06 -4.80 -10.91
CA VAL A 25 -0.01 -3.34 -11.13
C VAL A 25 1.27 -2.81 -11.74
N ARG A 26 2.43 -3.28 -11.28
CA ARG A 26 3.73 -2.90 -11.85
C ARG A 26 3.83 -3.33 -13.31
N ASN A 27 3.43 -4.56 -13.64
CA ASN A 27 3.49 -5.07 -15.01
C ASN A 27 2.56 -4.29 -15.94
N ILE A 28 1.35 -3.96 -15.48
CA ILE A 28 0.40 -3.11 -16.22
C ILE A 28 1.02 -1.73 -16.46
N ALA A 29 1.59 -1.10 -15.43
CA ALA A 29 2.19 0.22 -15.57
C ALA A 29 3.40 0.23 -16.53
N VAL A 30 4.15 -0.87 -16.63
CA VAL A 30 5.23 -1.02 -17.64
C VAL A 30 4.65 -1.11 -19.05
N GLN A 31 3.59 -1.89 -19.26
CA GLN A 31 2.93 -1.99 -20.56
C GLN A 31 2.30 -0.64 -20.97
N GLU A 32 1.67 0.06 -20.05
CA GLU A 32 1.12 1.40 -20.29
C GLU A 32 2.21 2.41 -20.66
N ASN A 33 3.44 2.27 -20.13
CA ASN A 33 4.57 3.11 -20.50
C ASN A 33 4.97 2.91 -21.98
N GLU A 34 4.92 1.68 -22.48
CA GLU A 34 5.16 1.36 -23.90
C GLU A 34 4.08 1.99 -24.81
N VAL A 35 2.81 1.90 -24.42
CA VAL A 35 1.69 2.53 -25.14
C VAL A 35 1.83 4.06 -25.16
N VAL A 36 2.22 4.66 -24.04
CA VAL A 36 2.52 6.10 -23.96
C VAL A 36 3.62 6.49 -24.96
N HIS A 37 4.66 5.67 -25.09
CA HIS A 37 5.74 5.92 -26.05
C HIS A 37 5.25 5.83 -27.50
N GLU A 38 4.41 4.85 -27.83
CA GLU A 38 3.79 4.71 -29.15
C GLU A 38 2.88 5.91 -29.48
N ILE A 39 2.13 6.41 -28.50
CA ILE A 39 1.30 7.61 -28.65
C ILE A 39 2.17 8.83 -28.97
N VAL A 40 3.28 9.04 -28.25
CA VAL A 40 4.19 10.16 -28.53
C VAL A 40 4.78 10.05 -29.94
N SER A 41 5.18 8.84 -30.37
CA SER A 41 5.64 8.61 -31.74
C SER A 41 4.58 9.01 -32.77
N THR A 42 3.34 8.55 -32.58
CA THR A 42 2.23 8.85 -33.48
C THR A 42 1.93 10.35 -33.54
N ILE A 43 2.01 11.05 -32.40
CA ILE A 43 1.81 12.50 -32.35
C ILE A 43 2.92 13.23 -33.11
N ASN A 44 4.18 12.78 -33.02
CA ASN A 44 5.28 13.33 -33.78
C ASN A 44 5.09 13.15 -35.30
N ASP A 45 4.63 11.98 -35.74
CA ASP A 45 4.32 11.71 -37.14
C ASP A 45 3.19 12.62 -37.65
N ILE A 46 2.15 12.85 -36.83
CA ILE A 46 1.07 13.80 -37.15
C ILE A 46 1.62 15.23 -37.26
N SER A 47 2.53 15.63 -36.36
CA SER A 47 3.16 16.96 -36.41
C SER A 47 3.99 17.15 -37.68
N GLU A 48 4.77 16.14 -38.08
CA GLU A 48 5.54 16.17 -39.32
C GLU A 48 4.64 16.24 -40.56
N SER A 49 3.60 15.41 -40.60
CA SER A 49 2.58 15.46 -41.66
C SER A 49 1.90 16.84 -41.73
N GLY A 50 1.61 17.44 -40.58
CA GLY A 50 1.07 18.80 -40.50
C GLY A 50 1.97 19.86 -41.15
N ARG A 51 3.28 19.79 -40.91
CA ARG A 51 4.27 20.68 -41.57
C ARG A 51 4.30 20.49 -43.08
N GLN A 52 4.25 19.26 -43.56
CA GLN A 52 4.18 19.00 -45.00
C GLN A 52 2.94 19.61 -45.64
N VAL A 53 1.79 19.55 -44.95
CA VAL A 53 0.57 20.21 -45.41
C VAL A 53 0.74 21.73 -45.42
N GLU A 54 1.37 22.30 -44.39
CA GLU A 54 1.66 23.75 -44.32
C GLU A 54 2.49 24.23 -45.53
N ASP A 55 3.54 23.49 -45.90
CA ASP A 55 4.37 23.77 -47.07
C ASP A 55 3.56 23.75 -48.37
N ILE A 56 2.66 22.76 -48.53
CA ILE A 56 1.79 22.65 -49.71
C ILE A 56 0.83 23.84 -49.78
N ILE A 57 0.24 24.23 -48.66
CA ILE A 57 -0.69 25.36 -48.59
C ILE A 57 0.03 26.69 -48.91
N SER A 58 1.29 26.83 -48.48
CA SER A 58 2.14 27.98 -48.84
C SER A 58 2.36 28.08 -50.36
N VAL A 59 2.63 26.95 -51.02
CA VAL A 59 2.73 26.90 -52.49
C VAL A 59 1.40 27.26 -53.16
N ILE A 60 0.26 26.78 -52.63
CA ILE A 60 -1.07 27.09 -53.17
C ILE A 60 -1.38 28.60 -53.05
N ASP A 61 -1.08 29.24 -51.92
CA ASP A 61 -1.24 30.70 -51.75
C ASP A 61 -0.35 31.47 -52.75
N GLY A 62 0.88 30.99 -52.96
CA GLY A 62 1.78 31.51 -53.99
C GLY A 62 1.21 31.40 -55.41
N ILE A 63 0.62 30.27 -55.77
CA ILE A 63 -0.05 30.05 -57.08
C ILE A 63 -1.27 30.97 -57.21
N ALA A 64 -2.08 31.10 -56.16
CA ALA A 64 -3.23 32.00 -56.14
C ALA A 64 -2.79 33.45 -56.37
N PHE A 65 -1.72 33.89 -55.70
CA PHE A 65 -1.15 35.23 -55.90
C PHE A 65 -0.64 35.42 -57.34
N GLN A 66 0.08 34.46 -57.90
CA GLN A 66 0.55 34.53 -59.30
C GLN A 66 -0.60 34.62 -60.30
N ASN A 67 -1.65 33.80 -60.13
CA ASN A 67 -2.84 33.84 -60.96
C ASN A 67 -3.57 35.18 -60.86
N ASN A 68 -3.62 35.77 -59.67
CA ASN A 68 -4.19 37.09 -59.46
C ASN A 68 -3.44 38.17 -60.23
N ILE A 69 -2.10 38.14 -60.22
CA ILE A 69 -1.27 39.08 -61.00
C ILE A 69 -1.44 38.86 -62.52
N LEU A 70 -1.48 37.61 -62.97
CA LEU A 70 -1.73 37.26 -64.38
C LEU A 70 -3.09 37.76 -64.86
N ALA A 71 -4.14 37.55 -64.05
CA ALA A 71 -5.50 38.02 -64.33
C ALA A 71 -5.57 39.55 -64.41
N LEU A 72 -4.91 40.24 -63.48
CA LEU A 72 -4.83 41.70 -63.49
C LEU A 72 -4.13 42.22 -64.76
N ASN A 73 -3.01 41.61 -65.15
CA ASN A 73 -2.31 41.96 -66.38
C ASN A 73 -3.19 41.71 -67.62
N ALA A 74 -3.93 40.61 -67.65
CA ALA A 74 -4.87 40.30 -68.73
C ALA A 74 -6.04 41.31 -68.79
N ALA A 75 -6.57 41.75 -67.64
CA ALA A 75 -7.60 42.78 -67.58
C ALA A 75 -7.09 44.13 -68.13
N VAL A 76 -5.84 44.49 -67.82
CA VAL A 76 -5.20 45.71 -68.37
C VAL A 76 -5.04 45.62 -69.89
N GLU A 77 -4.56 44.49 -70.41
CA GLU A 77 -4.39 44.33 -71.87
C GLU A 77 -5.73 44.25 -72.60
N ALA A 78 -6.76 43.65 -71.98
CA ALA A 78 -8.12 43.64 -72.48
C ALA A 78 -8.71 45.07 -72.56
N ALA A 79 -8.47 45.90 -71.54
CA ALA A 79 -8.85 47.31 -71.58
C ALA A 79 -8.11 48.08 -72.69
N ARG A 80 -6.84 47.75 -72.93
CA ARG A 80 -6.01 48.35 -73.99
C ARG A 80 -6.51 48.00 -75.40
N ALA A 81 -7.06 46.79 -75.58
CA ALA A 81 -7.65 46.34 -76.84
C ALA A 81 -9.03 46.95 -77.15
N GLY A 82 -9.60 47.74 -76.23
CA GLY A 82 -10.90 48.40 -76.40
C GLY A 82 -12.05 47.41 -76.61
N ASP A 83 -12.92 47.67 -77.59
CA ASP A 83 -14.11 46.84 -77.85
C ASP A 83 -13.80 45.38 -78.19
N ARG A 84 -12.62 45.11 -78.77
CA ARG A 84 -12.18 43.74 -79.11
C ARG A 84 -11.77 42.93 -77.88
N GLY A 85 -11.48 43.60 -76.75
CA GLY A 85 -11.04 42.97 -75.51
C GLY A 85 -12.17 42.68 -74.52
N ARG A 86 -13.43 43.07 -74.78
CA ARG A 86 -14.53 42.96 -73.79
C ARG A 86 -14.76 41.55 -73.26
N GLY A 87 -14.67 40.52 -74.13
CA GLY A 87 -14.78 39.13 -73.71
C GLY A 87 -13.63 38.67 -72.80
N PHE A 88 -12.40 39.09 -73.13
CA PHE A 88 -11.21 38.79 -72.32
C PHE A 88 -11.24 39.50 -70.96
N ALA A 89 -11.78 40.72 -70.89
CA ALA A 89 -11.91 41.47 -69.64
C ALA A 89 -12.82 40.74 -68.63
N VAL A 90 -13.91 40.13 -69.09
CA VAL A 90 -14.82 39.35 -68.23
C VAL A 90 -14.12 38.11 -67.69
N VAL A 91 -13.43 37.35 -68.55
CA VAL A 91 -12.68 36.16 -68.13
C VAL A 91 -11.57 36.53 -67.14
N ALA A 92 -10.84 37.63 -67.39
CA ALA A 92 -9.82 38.12 -66.47
C ALA A 92 -10.39 38.49 -65.09
N GLY A 93 -11.58 39.09 -65.04
CA GLY A 93 -12.30 39.35 -63.79
C GLY A 93 -12.64 38.07 -63.03
N GLU A 94 -13.19 37.07 -63.71
CA GLU A 94 -13.55 35.78 -63.10
C GLU A 94 -12.30 35.04 -62.55
N VAL A 95 -11.19 35.06 -63.30
CA VAL A 95 -9.92 34.46 -62.84
C VAL A 95 -9.36 35.21 -61.62
N CYS A 96 -9.49 36.54 -61.58
CA CYS A 96 -9.10 37.36 -60.43
C CYS A 96 -9.91 37.00 -59.18
N GLU A 97 -11.23 36.88 -59.30
CA GLU A 97 -12.10 36.51 -58.19
C GLU A 97 -11.81 35.08 -57.69
N LEU A 98 -11.61 34.14 -58.62
CA LEU A 98 -11.23 32.77 -58.28
C LEU A 98 -9.89 32.70 -57.55
N ALA A 99 -8.89 33.47 -58.00
CA ALA A 99 -7.58 33.54 -57.37
C ALA A 99 -7.65 34.12 -55.95
N GLN A 100 -8.42 35.20 -55.75
CA GLN A 100 -8.61 35.78 -54.43
C GLN A 100 -9.34 34.80 -53.47
N ARG A 101 -10.35 34.09 -53.98
CA ARG A 101 -11.05 33.05 -53.21
C ARG A 101 -10.12 31.90 -52.81
N ALA A 102 -9.24 31.46 -53.71
CA ALA A 102 -8.25 30.43 -53.43
C ALA A 102 -7.23 30.87 -52.35
N GLY A 103 -6.72 32.11 -52.42
CA GLY A 103 -5.81 32.64 -51.40
C GLY A 103 -6.46 32.80 -50.03
N ASN A 104 -7.73 33.21 -49.97
CA ASN A 104 -8.47 33.26 -48.71
C ASN A 104 -8.66 31.87 -48.09
N ALA A 105 -9.02 30.87 -48.90
CA ALA A 105 -9.14 29.49 -48.44
C ALA A 105 -7.79 28.92 -47.95
N ALA A 106 -6.68 29.22 -48.64
CA ALA A 106 -5.34 28.83 -48.21
C ALA A 106 -4.99 29.41 -46.83
N LYS A 107 -5.30 30.69 -46.58
CA LYS A 107 -5.10 31.34 -45.26
C LYS A 107 -5.95 30.71 -44.16
N GLU A 108 -7.19 30.36 -44.47
CA GLU A 108 -8.08 29.69 -43.51
C GLU A 108 -7.54 28.31 -43.13
N ILE A 109 -7.08 27.52 -44.11
CA ILE A 109 -6.44 26.23 -43.86
C ILE A 109 -5.15 26.40 -43.05
N HIS A 110 -4.32 27.39 -43.38
CA HIS A 110 -3.09 27.69 -42.62
C HIS A 110 -3.40 27.96 -41.14
N ASN A 111 -4.41 28.80 -40.85
CA ASN A 111 -4.82 29.06 -39.46
C ASN A 111 -5.29 27.80 -38.72
N LEU A 112 -6.01 26.89 -39.40
CA LEU A 112 -6.43 25.62 -38.80
C LEU A 112 -5.24 24.69 -38.51
N ILE A 113 -4.24 24.67 -39.38
CA ILE A 113 -3.01 23.89 -39.15
C ILE A 113 -2.25 24.44 -37.94
N THR A 114 -2.09 25.76 -37.82
CA THR A 114 -1.45 26.39 -36.66
C THR A 114 -2.18 26.05 -35.36
N LEU A 115 -3.51 26.15 -35.34
CA LEU A 115 -4.31 25.79 -34.17
C LEU A 115 -4.20 24.30 -33.79
N ASN A 116 -4.12 23.43 -34.80
CA ASN A 116 -3.90 22.01 -34.59
C ASN A 116 -2.49 21.73 -34.03
N SER A 117 -1.47 22.45 -34.50
CA SER A 117 -0.10 22.36 -33.98
C SER A 117 -0.04 22.70 -32.49
N ASP A 118 -0.66 23.81 -32.08
CA ASP A 118 -0.75 24.20 -30.65
C ASP A 118 -1.49 23.15 -29.81
N SER A 119 -2.46 22.46 -30.41
CA SER A 119 -3.22 21.40 -29.73
C SER A 119 -2.41 20.10 -29.60
N ILE A 120 -1.61 19.78 -30.61
CA ILE A 120 -0.65 18.68 -30.60
C ILE A 120 0.42 18.90 -29.53
N GLU A 121 1.04 20.09 -29.47
CA GLU A 121 2.08 20.40 -28.48
C GLU A 121 1.56 20.26 -27.03
N ARG A 122 0.35 20.75 -26.76
CA ARG A 122 -0.33 20.53 -25.48
C ARG A 122 -0.63 19.05 -25.22
N GLY A 123 -0.98 18.29 -26.26
CA GLY A 123 -1.18 16.84 -26.19
C GLY A 123 0.09 16.11 -25.77
N VAL A 124 1.22 16.41 -26.39
CA VAL A 124 2.54 15.85 -26.03
C VAL A 124 2.85 16.10 -24.56
N ALA A 125 2.70 17.35 -24.09
CA ALA A 125 2.97 17.70 -22.69
C ALA A 125 2.09 16.92 -21.69
N LEU A 126 0.83 16.64 -22.04
CA LEU A 126 -0.07 15.83 -21.21
C LEU A 126 0.34 14.36 -21.19
N VAL A 127 0.76 13.81 -22.33
CA VAL A 127 1.21 12.43 -22.46
C VAL A 127 2.54 12.22 -21.71
N ASP A 128 3.48 13.16 -21.79
CA ASP A 128 4.72 13.14 -21.01
C ASP A 128 4.45 13.13 -19.50
N LYS A 129 3.49 13.96 -19.05
CA LYS A 129 3.04 13.97 -17.66
C LYS A 129 2.42 12.64 -17.26
N ALA A 130 1.62 12.03 -18.14
CA ALA A 130 1.05 10.70 -17.89
C ALA A 130 2.16 9.63 -17.77
N GLY A 131 3.18 9.68 -18.64
CA GLY A 131 4.36 8.81 -18.56
C GLY A 131 5.12 8.95 -17.24
N ALA A 132 5.31 10.18 -16.75
CA ALA A 132 5.94 10.43 -15.45
C ALA A 132 5.11 9.84 -14.29
N VAL A 133 3.79 9.99 -14.32
CA VAL A 133 2.89 9.39 -13.31
C VAL A 133 2.97 7.86 -13.34
N MET A 134 3.03 7.24 -14.52
CA MET A 134 3.20 5.78 -14.61
C MET A 134 4.53 5.30 -14.01
N ALA A 135 5.62 6.06 -14.17
CA ALA A 135 6.89 5.76 -13.53
C ALA A 135 6.79 5.82 -11.98
N ASP A 136 6.06 6.80 -11.45
CA ASP A 136 5.78 6.89 -10.01
C ASP A 136 4.88 5.75 -9.51
N VAL A 137 3.93 5.28 -10.32
CA VAL A 137 3.11 4.09 -10.02
C VAL A 137 3.99 2.85 -9.91
N VAL A 138 4.90 2.62 -10.86
CA VAL A 138 5.87 1.50 -10.82
C VAL A 138 6.69 1.55 -9.54
N LYS A 139 7.23 2.72 -9.19
CA LYS A 139 8.03 2.91 -7.97
C LYS A 139 7.22 2.64 -6.70
N THR A 140 5.98 3.11 -6.65
CA THR A 140 5.09 2.92 -5.50
C THR A 140 4.68 1.46 -5.34
N ALA A 141 4.35 0.79 -6.44
CA ALA A 141 4.03 -0.63 -6.46
C ALA A 141 5.21 -1.50 -5.99
N SER A 142 6.43 -1.18 -6.44
CA SER A 142 7.66 -1.81 -5.92
C SER A 142 7.82 -1.62 -4.42
N ARG A 143 7.66 -0.39 -3.91
CA ARG A 143 7.74 -0.14 -2.46
C ARG A 143 6.66 -0.88 -1.68
N SER A 144 5.44 -0.99 -2.21
CA SER A 144 4.37 -1.79 -1.61
C SER A 144 4.73 -3.27 -1.57
N SER A 145 5.35 -3.80 -2.63
CA SER A 145 5.85 -5.18 -2.70
C SER A 145 6.87 -5.46 -1.58
N ASP A 146 7.86 -4.57 -1.41
CA ASP A 146 8.87 -4.68 -0.35
C ASP A 146 8.23 -4.71 1.05
N LEU A 147 7.29 -3.80 1.32
CA LEU A 147 6.59 -3.74 2.62
C LEU A 147 5.74 -4.99 2.88
N LEU A 148 5.13 -5.56 1.85
CA LEU A 148 4.31 -6.76 1.98
C LEU A 148 5.17 -8.00 2.21
N GLU A 149 6.38 -8.05 1.64
CA GLU A 149 7.38 -9.06 1.97
C GLU A 149 7.82 -8.95 3.44
N GLU A 150 8.11 -7.73 3.92
CA GLU A 150 8.42 -7.49 5.34
C GLU A 150 7.28 -7.94 6.26
N ILE A 151 6.02 -7.64 5.92
CA ILE A 151 4.84 -8.07 6.69
C ILE A 151 4.71 -9.60 6.69
N SER A 152 4.94 -10.25 5.54
CA SER A 152 4.87 -11.72 5.45
C SER A 152 5.95 -12.38 6.32
N LEU A 153 7.18 -11.87 6.28
CA LEU A 153 8.28 -12.32 7.14
C LEU A 153 7.98 -12.12 8.62
N ALA A 154 7.54 -10.93 9.01
CA ALA A 154 7.17 -10.60 10.39
C ALA A 154 5.99 -11.46 10.88
N SER A 155 4.99 -11.71 10.04
CA SER A 155 3.87 -12.59 10.37
C SER A 155 4.34 -14.03 10.54
N GLY A 156 5.29 -14.50 9.72
CA GLY A 156 5.92 -15.81 9.88
C GLY A 156 6.67 -15.95 11.22
N GLU A 157 7.36 -14.91 11.66
CA GLU A 157 8.03 -14.86 12.97
C GLU A 157 7.03 -14.81 14.13
N GLN A 158 5.99 -13.98 14.02
CA GLN A 158 4.90 -13.93 14.99
C GLN A 158 4.21 -15.30 15.15
N SER A 159 4.00 -16.02 14.06
CA SER A 159 3.37 -17.35 14.10
C SER A 159 4.20 -18.33 14.93
N LYS A 160 5.54 -18.32 14.75
CA LYS A 160 6.46 -19.10 15.58
C LYS A 160 6.41 -18.67 17.06
N GLY A 161 6.38 -17.37 17.33
CA GLY A 161 6.24 -16.83 18.68
C GLY A 161 4.95 -17.25 19.37
N VAL A 162 3.82 -17.20 18.66
CA VAL A 162 2.51 -17.66 19.18
C VAL A 162 2.53 -19.16 19.46
N SER A 163 3.14 -19.97 18.59
CA SER A 163 3.29 -21.41 18.82
C SER A 163 4.11 -21.70 20.09
N GLN A 164 5.20 -20.97 20.31
CA GLN A 164 6.04 -21.10 21.51
C GLN A 164 5.27 -20.73 22.79
N ILE A 165 4.53 -19.62 22.77
CA ILE A 165 3.65 -19.22 23.89
C ILE A 165 2.62 -20.32 24.16
N GLY A 166 2.07 -20.94 23.10
CA GLY A 166 1.19 -22.10 23.16
C GLY A 166 1.74 -23.21 24.06
N VAL A 167 2.96 -23.65 23.77
CA VAL A 167 3.66 -24.69 24.54
C VAL A 167 3.88 -24.26 25.99
N THR A 168 4.32 -23.02 26.23
CA THR A 168 4.54 -22.50 27.58
C THR A 168 3.26 -22.45 28.40
N VAL A 169 2.13 -22.04 27.81
CA VAL A 169 0.83 -22.01 28.51
C VAL A 169 0.36 -23.41 28.88
N THR A 170 0.50 -24.40 27.99
CA THR A 170 0.21 -25.80 28.32
C THR A 170 1.09 -26.33 29.46
N GLN A 171 2.37 -25.95 29.48
CA GLN A 171 3.28 -26.32 30.57
C GLN A 171 2.90 -25.65 31.90
N MET A 172 2.52 -24.36 31.87
CA MET A 172 2.00 -23.66 33.04
C MET A 172 0.72 -24.31 33.57
N GLU A 173 -0.20 -24.70 32.68
CA GLU A 173 -1.43 -25.39 33.06
C GLU A 173 -1.13 -26.72 33.77
N LYS A 174 -0.16 -27.49 33.27
CA LYS A 174 0.32 -28.70 33.93
C LYS A 174 0.87 -28.43 35.33
N THR A 175 1.71 -27.41 35.50
CA THR A 175 2.24 -27.04 36.82
C THR A 175 1.15 -26.54 37.76
N THR A 176 0.17 -25.78 37.27
CA THR A 176 -1.00 -25.35 38.05
C THR A 176 -1.82 -26.54 38.51
N GLN A 177 -2.06 -27.54 37.65
CA GLN A 177 -2.75 -28.77 38.04
C GLN A 177 -1.96 -29.58 39.08
N GLN A 178 -0.63 -29.67 38.93
CA GLN A 178 0.23 -30.31 39.93
C GLN A 178 0.19 -29.58 41.27
N ASN A 179 0.21 -28.25 41.27
CA ASN A 179 0.09 -27.46 42.49
C ASN A 179 -1.27 -27.68 43.18
N ALA A 180 -2.35 -27.77 42.41
CA ALA A 180 -3.66 -28.08 42.97
C ALA A 180 -3.68 -29.47 43.63
N ALA A 181 -3.11 -30.49 42.97
CA ALA A 181 -2.99 -31.84 43.53
C ALA A 181 -2.11 -31.88 44.79
N LEU A 182 -0.99 -31.16 44.79
CA LEU A 182 -0.10 -31.04 45.96
C LEU A 182 -0.80 -30.36 47.14
N VAL A 183 -1.61 -29.33 46.88
CA VAL A 183 -2.41 -28.67 47.93
C VAL A 183 -3.45 -29.63 48.50
N GLU A 184 -4.10 -30.44 47.66
CA GLU A 184 -5.08 -31.44 48.09
C GLU A 184 -4.42 -32.55 48.94
N GLU A 185 -3.25 -33.05 48.51
CA GLU A 185 -2.44 -34.00 49.27
C GLU A 185 -1.98 -33.41 50.61
N SER A 186 -1.53 -32.14 50.61
CA SER A 186 -1.08 -31.45 51.82
C SER A 186 -2.23 -31.22 52.81
N ALA A 187 -3.42 -30.89 52.31
CA ALA A 187 -4.62 -30.77 53.14
C ALA A 187 -4.98 -32.11 53.79
N SER A 188 -4.92 -33.22 53.03
CA SER A 188 -5.13 -34.56 53.56
C SER A 188 -4.09 -34.95 54.62
N ALA A 189 -2.80 -34.69 54.36
CA ALA A 189 -1.73 -34.93 55.32
C ALA A 189 -1.92 -34.11 56.61
N THR A 190 -2.37 -32.86 56.47
CA THR A 190 -2.66 -31.98 57.62
C THR A 190 -3.79 -32.53 58.47
N GLU A 191 -4.86 -33.09 57.87
CA GLU A 191 -5.95 -33.72 58.61
C GLU A 191 -5.48 -34.99 59.35
N ILE A 192 -4.65 -35.82 58.72
CA ILE A 192 -4.06 -37.00 59.36
C ILE A 192 -3.18 -36.60 60.57
N LEU A 193 -2.35 -35.57 60.41
CA LEU A 193 -1.52 -35.04 61.50
C LEU A 193 -2.38 -34.47 62.65
N ARG A 194 -3.49 -33.79 62.34
CA ARG A 194 -4.46 -33.30 63.32
C ARG A 194 -5.06 -34.47 64.11
N GLU A 195 -5.48 -35.52 63.42
CA GLU A 195 -6.08 -36.71 64.02
C GLU A 195 -5.09 -37.46 64.93
N GLN A 196 -3.82 -37.59 64.53
CA GLN A 196 -2.76 -38.16 65.36
C GLN A 196 -2.47 -37.32 66.61
N ALA A 197 -2.45 -35.99 66.48
CA ALA A 197 -2.27 -35.10 67.62
C ALA A 197 -3.41 -35.25 68.64
N ASP A 198 -4.66 -35.30 68.17
CA ASP A 198 -5.84 -35.53 69.01
C ASP A 198 -5.77 -36.89 69.74
N GLN A 199 -5.28 -37.94 69.06
CA GLN A 199 -5.06 -39.26 69.67
C GLN A 199 -3.96 -39.23 70.75
N GLN A 200 -2.85 -38.54 70.51
CA GLN A 200 -1.77 -38.42 71.50
C GLN A 200 -2.23 -37.66 72.75
N VAL A 201 -2.95 -36.54 72.57
CA VAL A 201 -3.55 -35.79 73.69
C VAL A 201 -4.50 -36.69 74.49
N SER A 202 -5.35 -37.46 73.81
CA SER A 202 -6.26 -38.42 74.44
C SER A 202 -5.50 -39.50 75.23
N ALA A 203 -4.42 -40.07 74.67
CA ALA A 203 -3.61 -41.07 75.35
C ALA A 203 -2.92 -40.53 76.62
N VAL A 204 -2.39 -39.30 76.58
CA VAL A 204 -1.76 -38.65 77.74
C VAL A 204 -2.79 -38.32 78.82
N SER A 205 -4.04 -37.98 78.45
CA SER A 205 -5.10 -37.63 79.40
C SER A 205 -5.50 -38.74 80.38
N VAL A 206 -5.20 -40.01 80.06
CA VAL A 206 -5.46 -41.17 80.94
C VAL A 206 -4.47 -41.22 82.10
N PHE A 207 -3.29 -40.62 81.97
CA PHE A 207 -2.31 -40.56 83.04
C PHE A 207 -2.74 -39.55 84.11
N ARG A 208 -3.30 -40.06 85.21
CA ARG A 208 -3.50 -39.28 86.45
C ARG A 208 -2.18 -39.15 87.19
N VAL A 209 -1.60 -37.95 87.14
CA VAL A 209 -0.47 -37.58 87.99
C VAL A 209 -1.00 -37.46 89.43
N SER A 210 -0.54 -38.34 90.32
CA SER A 210 -0.87 -38.28 91.74
C SER A 210 -0.39 -36.95 92.31
N GLU A 211 -1.30 -36.20 92.93
CA GLU A 211 -1.03 -34.96 93.66
C GLU A 211 -0.15 -35.24 94.90
N HIS A 212 1.15 -35.50 94.78
CA HIS A 212 2.08 -35.50 95.92
C HIS A 212 3.49 -35.03 95.49
N SER A 213 3.62 -33.74 95.25
CA SER A 213 4.77 -32.96 95.74
C SER A 213 4.29 -31.53 95.98
N GLU A 214 4.59 -31.01 97.17
CA GLU A 214 4.21 -29.68 97.65
C GLU A 214 4.35 -28.57 96.60
N GLN A 215 3.42 -27.63 96.70
CA GLN A 215 3.33 -26.39 95.93
C GLN A 215 4.68 -25.66 95.82
N ALA A 216 5.24 -25.64 94.62
CA ALA A 216 5.96 -24.47 94.12
C ALA A 216 5.04 -23.80 93.08
N PRO A 217 4.88 -22.47 93.07
CA PRO A 217 3.94 -21.81 92.19
C PRO A 217 4.37 -22.01 90.73
N ILE A 218 3.62 -22.84 90.01
CA ILE A 218 3.77 -23.03 88.58
C ILE A 218 3.25 -21.75 87.93
N ARG A 219 4.17 -20.88 87.47
CA ARG A 219 3.83 -19.77 86.59
C ARG A 219 3.24 -20.38 85.31
N PRO A 220 2.06 -19.94 84.82
CA PRO A 220 1.53 -20.44 83.57
C PRO A 220 2.57 -20.17 82.47
N VAL A 221 3.06 -21.24 81.83
CA VAL A 221 3.79 -21.10 80.58
C VAL A 221 2.77 -20.56 79.59
N GLN A 222 2.94 -19.31 79.18
CA GLN A 222 2.26 -18.77 78.02
C GLN A 222 2.60 -19.71 76.86
N ILE A 223 1.61 -20.49 76.41
CA ILE A 223 1.62 -21.01 75.05
C ILE A 223 1.67 -19.75 74.19
N LYS A 224 2.86 -19.44 73.67
CA LYS A 224 2.98 -18.42 72.64
C LYS A 224 2.01 -18.84 71.55
N THR A 225 1.16 -17.89 71.18
CA THR A 225 0.25 -17.77 70.04
C THR A 225 0.49 -18.83 68.96
N PRO A 226 -0.56 -19.40 68.33
CA PRO A 226 -0.43 -20.45 67.33
C PRO A 226 0.71 -20.14 66.38
N LEU A 227 1.51 -21.17 66.08
CA LEU A 227 2.55 -21.16 65.05
C LEU A 227 2.20 -20.12 64.00
N GLU A 228 2.99 -19.05 64.01
CA GLU A 228 3.07 -18.10 62.91
C GLU A 228 2.99 -18.94 61.65
N ALA A 229 1.89 -18.75 60.90
CA ALA A 229 1.68 -19.42 59.64
C ALA A 229 3.03 -19.47 58.96
N LEU A 230 3.51 -20.66 58.60
CA LEU A 230 4.71 -20.80 57.79
C LEU A 230 4.48 -19.89 56.59
N SER A 231 5.01 -18.67 56.70
CA SER A 231 5.16 -17.78 55.58
C SER A 231 6.25 -18.49 54.82
N VAL A 232 5.80 -19.38 53.94
CA VAL A 232 6.52 -19.69 52.74
C VAL A 232 6.74 -18.33 52.14
N LYS A 233 7.89 -17.71 52.46
CA LYS A 233 8.41 -16.63 51.65
C LYS A 233 8.32 -17.20 50.24
N PRO A 234 7.64 -16.54 49.31
CA PRO A 234 7.87 -16.89 47.92
C PRO A 234 9.39 -16.82 47.79
N THR A 235 10.00 -17.96 47.50
CA THR A 235 11.34 -17.98 46.93
C THR A 235 11.29 -16.89 45.87
N PRO A 236 12.18 -15.88 45.90
CA PRO A 236 12.25 -14.98 44.76
C PRO A 236 12.40 -15.92 43.58
N ALA A 237 11.41 -15.94 42.68
CA ALA A 237 11.65 -16.48 41.37
C ALA A 237 12.91 -15.74 40.94
N GLU A 238 14.03 -16.47 40.83
CA GLU A 238 15.20 -15.93 40.16
C GLU A 238 14.64 -15.33 38.88
N ASN A 239 14.91 -14.03 38.71
CA ASN A 239 14.51 -13.25 37.56
C ASN A 239 15.25 -13.78 36.31
N GLU A 240 15.02 -15.03 35.94
CA GLU A 240 15.38 -15.59 34.64
C GLU A 240 14.41 -15.11 33.54
N TRP A 241 13.41 -14.29 33.89
CA TRP A 241 12.51 -13.64 32.94
C TRP A 241 13.05 -12.31 32.37
N VAL A 242 14.28 -11.90 32.69
CA VAL A 242 14.85 -10.60 32.22
C VAL A 242 15.82 -10.76 31.04
N SER A 243 15.96 -11.96 30.46
CA SER A 243 16.69 -12.08 29.20
C SER A 243 16.11 -13.15 28.29
N PHE A 244 15.14 -12.80 27.45
CA PHE A 244 15.02 -13.24 26.06
C PHE A 244 14.17 -12.23 25.29
#